data_AF-R7ZUU1-F1
#
_entry.id   AF-R7ZUU1-F1
#
_cell.length_a   1.000
_cell.length_b   1.000
_cell.length_c   1.000
_cell.angle_alpha   90.00
_cell.angle_beta   90.00
_cell.angle_gamma   90.00
#
_symmetry.space_group_name_H-M   'P 1'
#
loop_
_entity.id
_entity.type
_entity.pdbx_description
1 polymer ?
#
loop_
_entity_poly.entity_id
_entity_poly.type
_entity_poly.pdbx_seq_one_letter_code
_entity_poly.pdbx_strand_id
1 'polypeptide(L)'
;MKGRTIFGELVPLGKVWRAGANEATIFETSKAIKVQGQELPAGKYSFFIIPNESTSTFIFNKQTGQWGTQYDQSQDALRVNVASGQTSTLTENLTYEIHPDGMEVKWEYGRAKVKIE
;
A
#
# COMPACT_ATOMS: atom_id res chain seq x y z
N MET A 1 16.07 8.12 -24.60
CA MET A 1 15.33 8.05 -23.32
C MET A 1 14.71 9.43 -23.09
N LYS A 2 13.42 9.64 -23.39
CA LYS A 2 12.78 10.95 -23.19
C LYS A 2 12.53 11.13 -21.69
N GLY A 3 13.17 12.14 -21.11
CA GLY A 3 13.02 12.53 -19.71
C GLY A 3 11.58 12.91 -19.41
N ARG A 4 10.80 11.94 -18.94
CA ARG A 4 9.56 12.21 -18.22
C ARG A 4 9.94 12.47 -16.78
N THR A 5 9.42 13.55 -16.22
CA THR A 5 9.26 13.66 -14.78
C THR A 5 8.35 12.51 -14.37
N ILE A 6 8.92 11.48 -13.72
CA ILE A 6 8.21 10.24 -13.38
C ILE A 6 7.20 10.45 -12.23
N PHE A 7 7.35 11.54 -11.49
CA PHE A 7 6.47 11.86 -10.37
C PHE A 7 5.10 12.41 -10.81
N GLY A 8 4.05 11.71 -10.38
CA GLY A 8 2.67 12.23 -10.38
C GLY A 8 1.78 11.78 -11.55
N GLU A 9 2.30 11.07 -12.55
CA GLU A 9 1.45 10.55 -13.64
C GLU A 9 0.85 9.17 -13.35
N LEU A 10 1.65 8.20 -12.84
CA LEU A 10 1.17 6.83 -12.58
C LEU A 10 0.85 6.56 -11.10
N VAL A 11 1.63 7.16 -10.18
CA VAL A 11 1.46 7.04 -8.73
C VAL A 11 1.22 8.43 -8.13
N PRO A 12 0.01 8.70 -7.62
CA PRO A 12 -0.33 10.04 -7.16
C PRO A 12 0.17 10.28 -5.75
N LEU A 13 1.15 11.17 -5.58
CA LEU A 13 1.60 11.58 -4.25
C LEU A 13 0.47 12.24 -3.45
N GLY A 14 0.36 11.88 -2.17
CA GLY A 14 -0.61 12.44 -1.24
C GLY A 14 -2.07 12.08 -1.54
N LYS A 15 -2.34 11.19 -2.51
CA LYS A 15 -3.68 10.70 -2.81
C LYS A 15 -3.74 9.19 -2.63
N VAL A 16 -4.95 8.69 -2.40
CA VAL A 16 -5.22 7.26 -2.33
C VAL A 16 -4.94 6.63 -3.69
N TRP A 17 -4.09 5.61 -3.66
CA TRP A 17 -3.70 4.80 -4.79
C TRP A 17 -4.07 3.35 -4.51
N ARG A 18 -4.72 2.72 -5.49
CA ARG A 18 -5.19 1.33 -5.43
C ARG A 18 -4.08 0.29 -5.32
N ALA A 19 -2.83 0.70 -5.57
CA ALA A 19 -1.66 -0.18 -5.59
C ALA A 19 -1.98 -1.50 -6.33
N GLY A 20 -2.45 -1.38 -7.57
CA GLY A 20 -2.99 -2.50 -8.34
C GLY A 20 -3.43 -2.05 -9.73
N ALA A 21 -3.86 -3.01 -10.55
CA ALA A 21 -4.21 -2.76 -11.95
C ALA A 21 -5.69 -2.41 -12.15
N ASN A 22 -6.60 -3.30 -11.78
CA ASN A 22 -8.03 -3.19 -12.11
C ASN A 22 -8.88 -3.24 -10.84
N GLU A 23 -8.81 -4.36 -10.14
CA GLU A 23 -9.42 -4.56 -8.83
C GLU A 23 -8.49 -4.07 -7.71
N ALA A 24 -9.07 -3.74 -6.55
CA ALA A 24 -8.26 -3.45 -5.38
C ALA A 24 -7.52 -4.72 -4.92
N THR A 25 -6.23 -4.59 -4.60
CA THR A 25 -5.44 -5.69 -4.05
C THR A 25 -6.08 -6.17 -2.75
N ILE A 26 -6.32 -7.48 -2.64
CA ILE A 26 -6.87 -8.09 -1.43
C ILE A 26 -5.75 -8.49 -0.48
N PHE A 27 -5.83 -8.01 0.75
CA PHE A 27 -5.01 -8.42 1.88
C PHE A 27 -5.86 -9.28 2.81
N GLU A 28 -5.49 -10.54 3.00
CA GLU A 28 -6.23 -11.50 3.80
C GLU A 28 -5.37 -12.05 4.95
N THR A 29 -5.94 -12.08 6.14
CA THR A 29 -5.32 -12.65 7.33
C THR A 29 -6.23 -13.69 7.95
N SER A 30 -5.67 -14.85 8.30
CA SER A 30 -6.42 -15.93 8.96
C SER A 30 -6.54 -15.76 10.47
N LYS A 31 -5.79 -14.82 11.05
CA LYS A 31 -5.75 -14.49 12.48
C LYS A 31 -5.64 -12.98 12.65
N ALA A 32 -6.01 -12.49 13.83
CA ALA A 32 -5.70 -11.12 14.20
C ALA A 32 -4.18 -10.93 14.21
N ILE A 33 -3.72 -9.81 13.65
CA ILE A 33 -2.32 -9.41 13.56
C ILE A 33 -2.15 -8.02 14.14
N LYS A 34 -0.91 -7.62 14.40
CA LYS A 34 -0.55 -6.24 14.70
C LYS A 34 0.20 -5.65 13.53
N VAL A 35 -0.32 -4.58 12.96
CA VAL A 35 0.34 -3.79 11.93
C VAL A 35 0.87 -2.51 12.56
N GLN A 36 2.20 -2.33 12.58
CA GLN A 36 2.85 -1.22 13.31
C GLN A 36 2.38 -1.12 14.77
N GLY A 37 2.17 -2.27 15.43
CA GLY A 37 1.67 -2.36 16.81
C GLY A 37 0.17 -2.13 16.99
N GLN A 38 -0.57 -1.77 15.93
CA GLN A 38 -2.01 -1.58 15.97
C GLN A 38 -2.73 -2.87 15.55
N GLU A 39 -3.77 -3.24 16.28
CA GLU A 39 -4.51 -4.48 16.01
C GLU A 39 -5.33 -4.38 14.71
N LEU A 40 -5.20 -5.41 13.88
CA LEU A 40 -6.06 -5.65 12.72
C LEU A 40 -6.68 -7.04 12.89
N PRO A 41 -8.01 -7.17 13.04
CA PRO A 41 -8.68 -8.44 13.15
C PRO A 41 -8.39 -9.38 11.97
N ALA A 42 -8.64 -10.68 12.15
CA ALA A 42 -8.65 -11.62 11.04
C ALA A 42 -9.71 -11.21 10.02
N GLY A 43 -9.38 -11.23 8.73
CA GLY A 43 -10.34 -10.88 7.70
C GLY A 43 -9.74 -10.63 6.33
N LYS A 44 -10.60 -10.20 5.41
CA LYS A 44 -10.25 -9.74 4.07
C LYS A 44 -10.41 -8.23 3.99
N TYR A 45 -9.40 -7.57 3.45
CA TYR A 45 -9.35 -6.13 3.31
C TYR A 45 -8.90 -5.76 1.91
N SER A 46 -9.45 -4.68 1.37
CA SER A 46 -8.82 -4.01 0.23
C SER A 46 -7.63 -3.20 0.73
N PHE A 47 -6.52 -3.31 0.01
CA PHE A 47 -5.28 -2.62 0.34
C PHE A 47 -5.11 -1.38 -0.54
N PHE A 48 -4.86 -0.25 0.11
CA PHE A 48 -4.55 1.01 -0.56
C PHE A 48 -3.31 1.65 0.05
N ILE A 49 -2.66 2.50 -0.73
CA ILE A 49 -1.51 3.29 -0.29
C ILE A 49 -1.82 4.76 -0.53
N ILE A 50 -1.42 5.64 0.39
CA ILE A 50 -1.22 7.06 0.10
C ILE A 50 0.30 7.27 0.01
N PRO A 51 0.87 7.30 -1.21
CA PRO A 51 2.30 7.42 -1.40
C PRO A 51 2.78 8.81 -1.01
N ASN A 52 3.93 8.88 -0.35
CA ASN A 52 4.62 10.13 -0.06
C ASN A 52 6.15 9.91 -0.10
N GLU A 53 6.91 11.00 -0.09
CA GLU A 53 8.38 10.94 -0.25
C GLU A 53 9.08 10.25 0.92
N SER A 54 8.66 10.55 2.15
CA SER A 54 9.32 10.07 3.38
C SER A 54 8.42 9.19 4.25
N THR A 55 7.10 9.39 4.19
CA THR A 55 6.13 8.66 5.01
C THR A 55 4.87 8.42 4.21
N SER A 56 4.70 7.17 3.75
CA SER A 56 3.49 6.73 3.08
C SER A 56 2.48 6.25 4.12
N THR A 57 1.19 6.21 3.75
CA THR A 57 0.15 5.61 4.59
C THR A 57 -0.34 4.32 3.94
N PHE A 58 -0.29 3.21 4.67
CA PHE A 58 -0.96 1.98 4.26
C PHE A 58 -2.36 1.92 4.86
N ILE A 59 -3.32 1.47 4.06
CA ILE A 59 -4.74 1.46 4.41
C ILE A 59 -5.29 0.07 4.18
N PHE A 60 -5.95 -0.46 5.21
CA PHE A 60 -6.70 -1.71 5.17
C PHE A 60 -8.18 -1.35 5.26
N ASN A 61 -8.90 -1.50 4.14
CA ASN A 61 -10.30 -1.09 4.00
C ASN A 61 -11.23 -2.32 4.01
N LYS A 62 -12.34 -2.26 4.75
CA LYS A 62 -13.29 -3.38 4.93
C LYS A 62 -14.10 -3.69 3.69
N GLN A 63 -14.24 -2.75 2.77
CA GLN A 63 -14.93 -3.00 1.51
C GLN A 63 -14.02 -3.85 0.61
N THR A 64 -14.58 -4.90 0.01
CA THR A 64 -13.87 -5.81 -0.92
C THR A 64 -14.70 -6.03 -2.18
N GLY A 65 -14.04 -6.34 -3.30
CA GLY A 65 -14.70 -6.62 -4.59
C GLY A 65 -15.13 -5.37 -5.35
N GLN A 66 -14.79 -4.18 -4.87
CA GLN A 66 -14.97 -2.94 -5.61
C GLN A 66 -13.88 -2.73 -6.65
N TRP A 67 -14.20 -1.94 -7.67
CA TRP A 67 -13.21 -1.47 -8.62
C TRP A 67 -12.14 -0.65 -7.90
N GLY A 68 -10.86 -0.80 -8.25
CA GLY A 68 -9.76 -0.25 -7.46
C GLY A 68 -9.79 1.27 -7.30
N THR A 69 -10.55 2.00 -8.12
CA THR A 69 -10.72 3.45 -8.00
C THR A 69 -11.85 3.88 -7.06
N GLN A 70 -12.70 2.96 -6.61
CA GLN A 70 -13.74 3.21 -5.62
C GLN A 70 -13.15 3.03 -4.23
N TYR A 71 -13.13 4.11 -3.45
CA TYR A 71 -12.58 4.16 -2.11
C TYR A 71 -13.50 4.97 -1.20
N ASP A 72 -13.89 4.39 -0.07
CA ASP A 72 -14.62 5.05 1.01
C ASP A 72 -13.81 4.96 2.31
N GLN A 73 -13.33 6.11 2.77
CA GLN A 73 -12.54 6.23 3.99
C GLN A 73 -13.32 5.78 5.24
N SER A 74 -14.65 5.85 5.25
CA SER A 74 -15.47 5.37 6.38
C SER A 74 -15.33 3.86 6.59
N GLN A 75 -14.88 3.13 5.56
CA GLN A 75 -14.65 1.69 5.59
C GLN A 75 -13.23 1.32 6.00
N ASP A 76 -12.34 2.28 6.29
CA ASP A 76 -11.00 1.97 6.76
C ASP A 76 -11.06 1.23 8.11
N ALA A 77 -10.54 0.00 8.16
CA ALA A 77 -10.30 -0.72 9.41
C ALA A 77 -9.05 -0.19 10.10
N LEU A 78 -8.02 0.15 9.32
CA LEU A 78 -6.74 0.58 9.83
C LEU A 78 -6.02 1.48 8.82
N ARG A 79 -5.37 2.53 9.34
CA ARG A 79 -4.42 3.37 8.61
C ARG A 79 -3.13 3.46 9.40
N VAL A 80 -2.02 3.12 8.78
CA VAL A 80 -0.70 3.18 9.43
C VAL A 80 0.28 3.98 8.60
N ASN A 81 1.00 4.87 9.27
CA ASN A 81 2.13 5.55 8.67
C ASN A 81 3.34 4.61 8.65
N VAL A 82 3.96 4.53 7.49
CA VAL A 82 5.12 3.67 7.22
C VAL A 82 6.24 4.50 6.64
N ALA A 83 7.46 4.21 7.09
CA ALA A 83 8.63 4.83 6.49
C ALA A 83 8.65 4.49 5.00
N SER A 84 8.71 5.53 4.18
CA SER A 84 8.81 5.42 2.74
C SER A 84 10.12 6.03 2.29
N GLY A 85 10.65 5.53 1.20
CA GLY A 85 11.84 6.11 0.62
C GLY A 85 11.89 5.88 -0.87
N GLN A 86 12.82 6.59 -1.50
CA GLN A 86 13.16 6.38 -2.89
C GLN A 86 14.41 5.52 -3.02
N THR A 87 14.44 4.71 -4.09
CA THR A 87 15.59 3.94 -4.51
C THR A 87 16.16 4.54 -5.80
N SER A 88 17.42 4.23 -6.09
CA SER A 88 18.04 4.52 -7.39
C SER A 88 17.72 3.45 -8.44
N THR A 89 16.97 2.41 -8.08
CA THR A 89 16.69 1.25 -8.92
C THR A 89 15.22 1.21 -9.29
N LEU A 90 14.94 1.23 -10.58
CA LEU A 90 13.58 1.12 -11.09
C LEU A 90 13.00 -0.27 -10.80
N THR A 91 11.86 -0.30 -10.13
CA THR A 91 11.00 -1.46 -9.98
C THR A 91 9.91 -1.37 -11.04
N GLU A 92 10.07 -2.09 -12.14
CA GLU A 92 9.14 -2.01 -13.28
C GLU A 92 7.73 -2.51 -12.93
N ASN A 93 7.64 -3.52 -12.06
CA ASN A 93 6.38 -4.10 -11.62
C ASN A 93 6.11 -3.78 -10.16
N LEU A 94 4.89 -3.37 -9.85
CA LEU A 94 4.44 -3.29 -8.46
C LEU A 94 4.68 -4.63 -7.77
N THR A 95 5.50 -4.62 -6.73
CA THR A 95 5.98 -5.83 -6.05
C THR A 95 5.59 -5.77 -4.58
N TYR A 96 5.03 -6.89 -4.09
CA TYR A 96 4.70 -7.12 -2.69
C TYR A 96 5.60 -8.23 -2.16
N GLU A 97 6.43 -7.93 -1.17
CA GLU A 97 7.30 -8.89 -0.50
C GLU A 97 6.82 -9.11 0.93
N ILE A 98 6.57 -10.38 1.27
CA ILE A 98 6.18 -10.77 2.63
C ILE A 98 7.42 -11.33 3.34
N HIS A 99 7.67 -10.83 4.54
CA HIS A 99 8.78 -11.22 5.40
C HIS A 99 8.25 -11.72 6.75
N PRO A 100 9.04 -12.47 7.54
CA PRO A 100 8.63 -12.91 8.87
C PRO A 100 8.25 -11.77 9.82
N ASP A 101 8.79 -10.56 9.60
CA ASP A 101 8.57 -9.37 10.43
C ASP A 101 7.65 -8.32 9.81
N GLY A 102 7.08 -8.58 8.62
CA GLY A 102 6.32 -7.54 7.92
C GLY A 102 6.08 -7.75 6.44
N MET A 103 5.72 -6.65 5.78
CA MET A 103 5.52 -6.57 4.34
C MET A 103 6.24 -5.35 3.79
N GLU A 104 6.87 -5.51 2.63
CA GLU A 104 7.43 -4.41 1.85
C GLU A 104 6.69 -4.29 0.51
N VAL A 105 6.36 -3.06 0.13
CA VAL A 105 5.78 -2.74 -1.18
C VAL A 105 6.75 -1.86 -1.95
N LYS A 106 7.02 -2.22 -3.21
CA LYS A 106 7.92 -1.50 -4.13
C LYS A 106 7.18 -1.13 -5.41
N TRP A 107 7.30 0.11 -5.85
CA TRP A 107 6.68 0.64 -7.06
C TRP A 107 7.59 1.68 -7.70
N GLU A 108 7.90 1.55 -8.99
CA GLU A 108 8.84 2.46 -9.67
C GLU A 108 10.12 2.68 -8.81
N TYR A 109 10.34 3.88 -8.29
CA TYR A 109 11.45 4.19 -7.36
C TYR A 109 11.02 4.22 -5.90
N GLY A 110 9.73 4.11 -5.59
CA GLY A 110 9.21 4.11 -4.23
C GLY A 110 9.30 2.74 -3.56
N ARG A 111 9.57 2.75 -2.27
CA ARG A 111 9.40 1.60 -1.38
C ARG A 111 8.81 2.03 -0.05
N ALA A 112 8.08 1.13 0.59
CA ALA A 112 7.60 1.28 1.95
C ALA A 112 7.52 -0.08 2.66
N LYS A 113 8.01 -0.15 3.90
CA LYS A 113 7.96 -1.37 4.73
C LYS A 113 7.06 -1.14 5.94
N VAL A 114 6.21 -2.12 6.22
CA VAL A 114 5.32 -2.17 7.38
C VAL A 114 5.68 -3.37 8.25
N LYS A 115 5.75 -3.17 9.58
CA LYS A 115 5.93 -4.28 10.53
C LYS A 115 4.60 -5.00 10.74
N ILE A 116 4.64 -6.34 10.74
CA ILE A 116 3.48 -7.20 11.00
C ILE A 116 3.90 -8.29 12.01
N GLU A 117 3.09 -8.48 13.05
CA GLU A 117 3.30 -9.47 14.13
C GLU A 117 2.01 -10.26 14.43
#